data_AF-A0A430FAD7-F1
#
_entry.id   AF-A0A430FAD7-F1
#
_cell.length_a   1.000
_cell.length_b   1.000
_cell.length_c   1.000
_cell.angle_alpha   90.00
_cell.angle_beta   90.00
_cell.angle_gamma   90.00
#
_symmetry.space_group_name_H-M   'P 1'
#
loop_
_entity.id
_entity.type
_entity.pdbx_description
1 polymer ?
#
loop_
_entity_poly.entity_id
_entity_poly.type
_entity_poly.pdbx_seq_one_letter_code
_entity_poly.pdbx_strand_id
1 'polypeptide(L)'
;MFRTRQFYSTVCDACGKTHEGYEHDWWIEETMAEEDAVDDDWQAYTGPDGTRRHRCPDHWGLTCTRCGAQAGPAPVDGLRTVGWEYGDDTLCPACANTPDDPPLTCTLLLVEAHCGGLYTVEARPDTDRQRDEIMQTCDQCGDTDWVTGDAATWGQLCRLLIGRAADGVEADYLMKVARQDGARYCPHAAPHMFDMLETRLREAERRYWVEDETGGDVMSDDASLRRSCDQGFVRAALEEHAARTNPGL
;
A
#
# COMPACT_ATOMS: atom_id res chain seq x y z
N MET A 1 -38.39 6.89 36.45
CA MET A 1 -38.19 5.64 35.68
C MET A 1 -36.79 5.72 35.10
N PHE A 2 -35.82 5.02 35.67
CA PHE A 2 -34.46 4.99 35.13
C PHE A 2 -34.47 4.07 33.91
N ARG A 3 -34.06 4.57 32.74
CA ARG A 3 -33.82 3.75 31.57
C ARG A 3 -32.39 3.21 31.68
N THR A 4 -32.24 1.89 31.76
CA THR A 4 -30.97 1.24 31.52
C THR A 4 -30.59 1.46 30.05
N ARG A 5 -29.37 1.97 29.82
CA ARG A 5 -28.79 2.12 28.48
C ARG A 5 -27.71 1.06 28.34
N GLN A 6 -27.71 0.36 27.22
CA GLN A 6 -26.69 -0.63 26.88
C GLN A 6 -25.47 0.10 26.30
N PHE A 7 -24.30 -0.41 26.63
CA PHE A 7 -23.02 0.05 26.10
C PHE A 7 -22.23 -1.16 25.62
N TYR A 8 -21.40 -0.93 24.60
CA TYR A 8 -20.56 -1.92 23.96
C TYR A 8 -19.10 -1.57 24.23
N SER A 9 -18.24 -2.59 24.23
CA SER A 9 -16.79 -2.45 24.37
C SER A 9 -16.12 -3.65 23.72
N THR A 10 -15.02 -3.41 23.01
CA THR A 10 -14.24 -4.47 22.37
C THR A 10 -13.26 -5.10 23.38
N VAL A 11 -13.23 -6.44 23.46
CA VAL A 11 -12.37 -7.18 24.39
C VAL A 11 -11.51 -8.18 23.65
N CYS A 12 -10.24 -8.27 24.03
CA CYS A 12 -9.29 -9.19 23.43
C CYS A 12 -9.52 -10.59 23.98
N ASP A 13 -9.79 -11.55 23.10
CA ASP A 13 -10.00 -12.95 23.48
C ASP A 13 -8.76 -13.63 24.09
N ALA A 14 -7.56 -13.12 23.79
CA ALA A 14 -6.30 -13.75 24.22
C ALA A 14 -5.88 -13.30 25.63
N CYS A 15 -5.97 -12.01 25.93
CA CYS A 15 -5.50 -11.44 27.20
C CYS A 15 -6.59 -10.79 28.06
N GLY A 16 -7.81 -10.68 27.55
CA GLY A 16 -8.93 -10.05 28.25
C GLY A 16 -8.83 -8.53 28.39
N LYS A 17 -7.84 -7.89 27.74
CA LYS A 17 -7.74 -6.42 27.70
C LYS A 17 -8.98 -5.85 27.00
N THR A 18 -9.54 -4.79 27.54
CA THR A 18 -10.61 -4.00 26.90
C THR A 18 -9.96 -2.89 26.08
N HIS A 19 -10.51 -2.60 24.91
CA HIS A 19 -10.14 -1.44 24.11
C HIS A 19 -10.64 -0.16 24.79
N GLU A 20 -9.72 0.77 25.04
CA GLU A 20 -10.00 2.07 25.68
C GLU A 20 -10.12 3.11 24.57
N GLY A 21 -11.35 3.47 24.19
CA GLY A 21 -11.62 4.45 23.13
C GLY A 21 -11.46 5.91 23.57
N TYR A 22 -11.62 6.83 22.61
CA TYR A 22 -11.37 8.28 22.76
C TYR A 22 -12.18 9.02 23.85
N GLU A 23 -13.40 8.58 24.19
CA GLU A 23 -14.34 9.36 25.04
C GLU A 23 -14.90 8.63 26.28
N HIS A 24 -14.12 7.74 26.92
CA HIS A 24 -14.51 6.91 28.07
C HIS A 24 -15.23 5.61 27.69
N ASP A 25 -14.44 4.59 27.33
CA ASP A 25 -14.65 3.13 27.49
C ASP A 25 -15.94 2.46 26.97
N TRP A 26 -16.93 3.21 26.45
CA TRP A 26 -18.30 2.71 26.25
C TRP A 26 -18.99 3.34 25.04
N TRP A 27 -19.18 2.57 23.98
CA TRP A 27 -19.93 3.00 22.80
C TRP A 27 -21.41 2.67 22.92
N ILE A 28 -22.26 3.53 22.35
CA ILE A 28 -23.71 3.31 22.33
C ILE A 28 -24.10 2.25 21.29
N GLU A 29 -23.27 2.06 20.26
CA GLU A 29 -23.47 1.15 19.16
C GLU A 29 -22.28 0.18 19.07
N GLU A 30 -22.58 -1.10 18.80
CA GLU A 30 -21.55 -2.14 18.68
C GLU A 30 -20.60 -1.85 17.51
N THR A 31 -21.14 -1.45 16.36
CA THR A 31 -20.36 -1.12 15.16
C THR A 31 -19.35 -0.01 15.41
N MET A 32 -19.70 1.00 16.22
CA MET A 32 -18.78 2.09 16.56
C MET A 32 -17.63 1.62 17.45
N ALA A 33 -17.89 0.68 18.37
CA ALA A 33 -16.83 0.06 19.19
C ALA A 33 -15.90 -0.82 18.34
N GLU A 34 -16.41 -1.42 17.28
CA GLU A 34 -15.63 -2.24 16.36
C GLU A 34 -14.77 -1.38 15.43
N GLU A 35 -15.35 -0.34 14.83
CA GLU A 35 -14.65 0.60 13.94
C GLU A 35 -13.50 1.30 14.68
N ASP A 36 -13.74 1.83 15.88
CA ASP A 36 -12.69 2.49 16.69
C ASP A 36 -11.59 1.50 17.09
N ALA A 37 -11.95 0.25 17.41
CA ALA A 37 -10.95 -0.78 17.71
C ALA A 37 -10.10 -1.14 16.48
N VAL A 38 -10.72 -1.26 15.30
CA VAL A 38 -10.02 -1.55 14.04
C VAL A 38 -9.06 -0.40 13.68
N ASP A 39 -9.47 0.85 13.88
CA ASP A 39 -8.62 2.03 13.66
C ASP A 39 -7.37 2.01 14.57
N ASP A 40 -7.48 1.45 15.78
CA ASP A 40 -6.38 1.23 16.73
C ASP A 40 -5.64 -0.11 16.56
N ASP A 41 -5.62 -0.66 15.33
CA ASP A 41 -4.96 -1.93 14.97
C ASP A 41 -5.49 -3.15 15.75
N TRP A 42 -6.75 -3.16 16.22
CA TRP A 42 -7.35 -4.39 16.74
C TRP A 42 -7.82 -5.29 15.61
N GLN A 43 -7.47 -6.57 15.72
CA GLN A 43 -7.88 -7.55 14.73
C GLN A 43 -9.32 -8.02 15.00
N ALA A 44 -10.24 -7.73 14.08
CA ALA A 44 -11.52 -8.39 14.00
C ALA A 44 -11.40 -9.77 13.31
N TYR A 45 -12.07 -10.78 13.83
CA TYR A 45 -12.12 -12.10 13.23
C TYR A 45 -13.43 -12.83 13.56
N THR A 46 -13.82 -13.81 12.75
CA THR A 46 -14.98 -14.65 13.03
C THR A 46 -14.56 -15.89 13.83
N GLY A 47 -15.15 -16.05 15.02
CA GLY A 47 -14.95 -17.20 15.88
C GLY A 47 -15.57 -18.49 15.30
N PRO A 48 -15.29 -19.67 15.90
CA PRO A 48 -15.81 -20.95 15.44
C PRO A 48 -17.34 -21.06 15.50
N ASP A 49 -17.97 -20.26 16.35
CA ASP A 49 -19.41 -20.14 16.55
C ASP A 49 -20.07 -19.12 15.61
N GLY A 50 -19.31 -18.52 14.69
CA GLY A 50 -19.80 -17.48 13.77
C GLY A 50 -19.91 -16.11 14.42
N THR A 51 -19.53 -15.95 15.69
CA THR A 51 -19.53 -14.64 16.36
C THR A 51 -18.34 -13.81 15.92
N ARG A 52 -18.54 -12.49 15.78
CA ARG A 52 -17.43 -11.56 15.56
C ARG A 52 -16.68 -11.37 16.88
N ARG A 53 -15.37 -11.46 16.83
CA ARG A 53 -14.47 -11.43 17.99
C ARG A 53 -13.25 -10.59 17.67
N HIS A 54 -12.52 -10.22 18.71
CA HIS A 54 -11.42 -9.26 18.57
C HIS A 54 -10.15 -9.71 19.28
N ARG A 55 -9.00 -9.27 18.77
CA ARG A 55 -7.70 -9.40 19.42
C ARG A 55 -6.97 -8.06 19.41
N CYS A 56 -6.35 -7.71 20.53
CA CYS A 56 -5.56 -6.48 20.63
C CYS A 56 -4.29 -6.56 19.75
N PRO A 57 -3.62 -5.43 19.49
CA PRO A 57 -2.40 -5.37 18.67
C PRO A 57 -1.30 -6.37 19.07
N ASP A 58 -1.21 -6.73 20.36
CA ASP A 58 -0.23 -7.69 20.87
C ASP A 58 -0.55 -9.17 20.58
N HIS A 59 -1.76 -9.50 20.12
CA HIS A 59 -2.25 -10.88 20.03
C HIS A 59 -2.87 -11.23 18.68
N TRP A 60 -2.45 -10.57 17.61
CA TRP A 60 -2.89 -10.88 16.26
C TRP A 60 -2.64 -12.35 15.91
N GLY A 61 -3.58 -12.94 15.16
CA GLY A 61 -3.43 -14.27 14.58
C GLY A 61 -3.75 -14.25 13.09
N LEU A 62 -2.80 -14.64 12.25
CA LEU A 62 -2.93 -14.59 10.81
C LEU A 62 -3.01 -16.00 10.24
N THR A 63 -3.83 -16.20 9.21
CA THR A 63 -3.87 -17.41 8.40
C THR A 63 -3.65 -17.03 6.96
N CYS A 64 -2.63 -17.62 6.33
CA CYS A 64 -2.32 -17.38 4.94
C CYS A 64 -3.42 -17.94 4.05
N THR A 65 -4.05 -17.09 3.26
CA THR A 65 -5.11 -17.46 2.31
C THR A 65 -4.60 -18.41 1.23
N ARG A 66 -3.31 -18.34 0.89
CA ARG A 66 -2.70 -19.13 -0.19
C ARG A 66 -2.27 -20.54 0.22
N CYS A 67 -1.58 -20.68 1.35
CA CYS A 67 -1.03 -21.97 1.77
C CYS A 67 -1.58 -22.50 3.09
N GLY A 68 -2.45 -21.73 3.78
CA GLY A 68 -3.01 -22.10 5.07
C GLY A 68 -2.02 -22.04 6.23
N ALA A 69 -0.78 -21.57 6.03
CA ALA A 69 0.16 -21.34 7.13
C ALA A 69 -0.47 -20.38 8.15
N GLN A 70 -0.12 -20.53 9.43
CA GLN A 70 -0.67 -19.71 10.50
C GLN A 70 0.45 -19.04 11.29
N ALA A 71 0.18 -17.87 11.85
CA ALA A 71 1.03 -17.20 12.82
C ALA A 71 0.23 -16.59 13.95
N GLY A 72 0.91 -16.40 15.08
CA GLY A 72 0.34 -15.84 16.30
C GLY A 72 -0.24 -16.89 17.27
N PRO A 73 -0.79 -16.45 18.42
CA PRO A 73 -0.98 -15.04 18.82
C PRO A 73 0.35 -14.31 19.02
N ALA A 74 0.54 -13.17 18.36
CA ALA A 74 1.77 -12.38 18.40
C ALA A 74 1.49 -10.89 18.12
N PRO A 75 2.40 -9.97 18.50
CA PRO A 75 2.25 -8.56 18.18
C PRO A 75 2.24 -8.29 16.68
N VAL A 76 1.33 -7.42 16.26
CA VAL A 76 1.12 -7.04 14.85
C VAL A 76 2.40 -6.54 14.19
N ASP A 77 3.16 -5.68 14.87
CA ASP A 77 4.44 -5.17 14.36
C ASP A 77 5.49 -6.28 14.22
N GLY A 78 5.46 -7.28 15.11
CA GLY A 78 6.31 -8.46 15.01
C GLY A 78 5.97 -9.31 13.79
N LEU A 79 4.68 -9.47 13.49
CA LEU A 79 4.20 -10.19 12.31
C LEU A 79 4.57 -9.44 11.01
N ARG A 80 4.39 -8.11 10.97
CA ARG A 80 4.87 -7.25 9.87
C ARG A 80 6.37 -7.42 9.64
N THR A 81 7.17 -7.38 10.73
CA THR A 81 8.63 -7.47 10.68
C THR A 81 9.14 -8.79 10.10
N VAL A 82 8.48 -9.91 10.41
CA VAL A 82 8.86 -11.22 9.86
C VAL A 82 8.27 -11.50 8.47
N GLY A 83 7.57 -10.51 7.89
CA GLY A 83 7.11 -10.52 6.50
C GLY A 83 5.71 -11.07 6.29
N TRP A 84 4.85 -11.11 7.32
CA TRP A 84 3.43 -11.36 7.10
C TRP A 84 2.76 -10.14 6.49
N GLU A 85 1.97 -10.39 5.45
CA GLU A 85 1.10 -9.40 4.83
C GLU A 85 -0.35 -9.69 5.23
N TYR A 86 -1.13 -8.65 5.47
CA TYR A 86 -2.53 -8.76 5.87
C TYR A 86 -3.35 -7.59 5.33
N GLY A 87 -4.66 -7.80 5.26
CA GLY A 87 -5.63 -7.01 4.49
C GLY A 87 -6.68 -7.98 3.92
N ASP A 88 -7.21 -7.71 2.74
CA ASP A 88 -8.13 -8.63 2.05
C ASP A 88 -7.52 -10.02 1.80
N ASP A 89 -6.22 -10.04 1.49
CA ASP A 89 -5.43 -11.24 1.24
C ASP A 89 -4.31 -11.36 2.28
N THR A 90 -4.52 -12.17 3.32
CA THR A 90 -3.46 -12.46 4.30
C THR A 90 -2.45 -13.45 3.71
N LEU A 91 -1.18 -13.07 3.60
CA LEU A 91 -0.11 -13.92 3.05
C LEU A 91 1.00 -14.14 4.08
N CYS A 92 1.45 -15.40 4.19
CA CYS A 92 2.63 -15.71 5.00
C CYS A 92 3.90 -15.23 4.28
N PRO A 93 5.03 -15.07 5.01
CA PRO A 93 6.28 -14.62 4.41
C PRO A 93 6.74 -15.45 3.23
N ALA A 94 6.51 -16.77 3.24
CA ALA A 94 6.89 -17.63 2.12
C ALA A 94 6.00 -17.46 0.87
N CYS A 95 4.73 -17.09 1.07
CA CYS A 95 3.77 -16.88 -0.02
C CYS A 95 3.77 -15.43 -0.53
N ALA A 96 4.06 -14.48 0.36
CA ALA A 96 4.33 -13.08 0.03
C ALA A 96 5.68 -12.96 -0.71
N ASN A 97 6.71 -13.66 -0.23
CA ASN A 97 8.06 -13.65 -0.78
C ASN A 97 8.37 -14.98 -1.51
N THR A 98 7.62 -15.28 -2.56
CA THR A 98 7.98 -16.45 -3.40
C THR A 98 9.38 -16.30 -3.99
N PRO A 99 10.14 -17.40 -4.20
CA PRO A 99 11.61 -17.41 -4.34
C PRO A 99 12.20 -16.76 -5.61
N ASP A 100 11.36 -16.18 -6.46
CA ASP A 100 11.75 -15.41 -7.65
C ASP A 100 11.69 -13.91 -7.34
N ASP A 101 12.25 -13.47 -6.20
CA ASP A 101 12.38 -12.05 -5.87
C ASP A 101 13.84 -11.59 -6.03
N PRO A 102 14.33 -11.44 -7.27
CA PRO A 102 15.67 -10.98 -7.54
C PRO A 102 15.90 -9.59 -6.92
N PRO A 103 17.06 -9.37 -6.29
CA PRO A 103 17.42 -8.04 -5.82
C PRO A 103 17.52 -7.08 -7.00
N LEU A 104 17.13 -5.84 -6.76
CA LEU A 104 17.43 -4.76 -7.69
C LEU A 104 18.93 -4.42 -7.57
N THR A 105 19.51 -3.90 -8.64
CA THR A 105 20.91 -3.44 -8.65
C THR A 105 21.15 -2.23 -7.74
N CYS A 106 20.09 -1.53 -7.35
CA CYS A 106 20.06 -0.44 -6.38
C CYS A 106 18.67 -0.32 -5.75
N THR A 107 18.57 0.39 -4.62
CA THR A 107 17.26 0.78 -4.07
C THR A 107 16.65 1.85 -4.97
N LEU A 108 15.38 1.70 -5.29
CA LEU A 108 14.57 2.66 -6.03
C LEU A 108 13.58 3.35 -5.09
N LEU A 109 13.33 4.63 -5.31
CA LEU A 109 12.18 5.35 -4.76
C LEU A 109 11.12 5.43 -5.84
N LEU A 110 9.88 5.05 -5.52
CA LEU A 110 8.74 5.27 -6.40
C LEU A 110 8.18 6.67 -6.12
N VAL A 111 8.04 7.48 -7.17
CA VAL A 111 7.64 8.88 -7.08
C VAL A 111 6.41 9.12 -7.93
N GLU A 112 5.40 9.72 -7.30
CA GLU A 112 4.22 10.24 -7.95
C GLU A 112 4.44 11.72 -8.27
N ALA A 113 4.38 12.07 -9.55
CA ALA A 113 4.60 13.42 -10.01
C ALA A 113 3.35 14.27 -9.79
N HIS A 114 3.50 15.49 -9.28
CA HIS A 114 2.38 16.43 -9.13
C HIS A 114 1.72 16.82 -10.45
N CYS A 115 2.45 16.73 -11.58
CA CYS A 115 1.92 16.91 -12.93
C CYS A 115 1.14 15.69 -13.44
N GLY A 116 0.95 14.67 -12.60
CA GLY A 116 0.48 13.36 -12.99
C GLY A 116 1.61 12.48 -13.53
N GLY A 117 1.54 11.20 -13.17
CA GLY A 117 2.48 10.18 -13.60
C GLY A 117 3.27 9.60 -12.44
N LEU A 118 3.92 8.48 -12.72
CA LEU A 118 4.66 7.66 -11.80
C LEU A 118 6.01 7.35 -12.42
N TYR A 119 7.08 7.52 -11.65
CA TYR A 119 8.44 7.21 -12.09
C TYR A 119 9.27 6.70 -10.93
N THR A 120 10.40 6.06 -11.22
CA THR A 120 11.35 5.64 -10.19
C THR A 120 12.65 6.44 -10.28
N VAL A 121 13.28 6.63 -9.13
CA VAL A 121 14.62 7.22 -9.02
C VAL A 121 15.50 6.35 -8.14
N GLU A 122 16.78 6.25 -8.49
CA GLU A 122 17.76 5.54 -7.65
C GLU A 122 17.93 6.29 -6.31
N ALA A 123 17.89 5.56 -5.21
CA ALA A 123 18.12 6.09 -3.88
C ALA A 123 19.60 6.47 -3.73
N ARG A 124 19.85 7.70 -3.28
CA ARG A 124 21.18 8.22 -2.94
C ARG A 124 21.56 7.79 -1.52
N PRO A 125 22.86 7.86 -1.14
CA PRO A 125 23.29 7.54 0.22
C PRO A 125 22.59 8.35 1.33
N ASP A 126 22.14 9.55 1.02
CA ASP A 126 21.34 10.41 1.91
C ASP A 126 19.88 10.42 1.41
N THR A 127 19.18 9.30 1.65
CA THR A 127 17.81 9.08 1.15
C THR A 127 16.82 10.07 1.77
N ASP A 128 16.99 10.43 3.04
CA ASP A 128 16.08 11.35 3.72
C ASP A 128 16.14 12.75 3.09
N ARG A 129 17.35 13.27 2.87
CA ARG A 129 17.52 14.51 2.13
C ARG A 129 16.97 14.42 0.70
N GLN A 130 17.17 13.30 0.02
CA GLN A 130 16.64 13.12 -1.32
C GLN A 130 15.11 13.13 -1.33
N ARG A 131 14.46 12.52 -0.33
CA ARG A 131 12.99 12.58 -0.17
C ARG A 131 12.54 14.02 0.04
N ASP A 132 13.22 14.77 0.90
CA ASP A 132 12.93 16.20 1.09
C ASP A 132 13.12 17.02 -0.20
N GLU A 133 14.13 16.70 -1.01
CA GLU A 133 14.36 17.35 -2.31
C GLU A 133 13.27 17.03 -3.33
N ILE A 134 12.77 15.78 -3.37
CA ILE A 134 11.67 15.37 -4.26
C ILE A 134 10.36 16.02 -3.78
N MET A 135 10.09 15.98 -2.49
CA MET A 135 8.88 16.52 -1.86
C MET A 135 8.96 18.04 -1.64
N GLN A 136 9.78 18.75 -2.42
CA GLN A 136 9.72 20.20 -2.47
C GLN A 136 8.53 20.65 -3.33
N THR A 137 7.82 21.65 -2.82
CA THR A 137 6.73 22.28 -3.55
C THR A 137 7.25 22.91 -4.84
N CYS A 138 6.61 22.58 -5.94
CA CYS A 138 6.89 23.12 -7.25
C CYS A 138 6.47 24.60 -7.32
N ASP A 139 7.43 25.48 -7.60
CA ASP A 139 7.20 26.93 -7.70
C ASP A 139 6.21 27.32 -8.82
N GLN A 140 5.92 26.42 -9.77
CA GLN A 140 5.04 26.72 -10.90
C GLN A 140 3.57 26.41 -10.64
N CYS A 141 3.27 25.29 -10.00
CA CYS A 141 1.89 24.83 -9.76
C CYS A 141 1.50 24.86 -8.28
N GLY A 142 2.45 25.03 -7.37
CA GLY A 142 2.22 25.01 -5.92
C GLY A 142 1.94 23.62 -5.34
N ASP A 143 2.11 22.56 -6.14
CA ASP A 143 1.93 21.16 -5.74
C ASP A 143 3.30 20.45 -5.62
N THR A 144 3.33 19.24 -5.09
CA THR A 144 4.56 18.56 -4.63
C THR A 144 4.63 17.14 -5.19
N ASP A 145 5.82 16.69 -5.61
CA ASP A 145 6.02 15.27 -5.95
C ASP A 145 6.02 14.43 -4.66
N TRP A 146 5.45 13.24 -4.70
CA TRP A 146 5.31 12.38 -3.52
C TRP A 146 6.13 11.11 -3.68
N VAL A 147 7.01 10.84 -2.72
CA VAL A 147 7.66 9.52 -2.62
C VAL A 147 6.65 8.55 -1.99
N THR A 148 6.21 7.57 -2.77
CA THR A 148 5.17 6.60 -2.36
C THR A 148 5.76 5.36 -1.70
N GLY A 149 7.06 5.12 -1.88
CA GLY A 149 7.78 4.08 -1.16
C GLY A 149 9.17 3.79 -1.74
N ASP A 150 9.85 2.82 -1.15
CA ASP A 150 11.15 2.32 -1.60
C ASP A 150 11.11 0.82 -1.95
N ALA A 151 11.92 0.45 -2.93
CA ALA A 151 12.06 -0.92 -3.39
C ALA A 151 13.54 -1.27 -3.58
N ALA A 152 14.02 -2.29 -2.87
CA ALA A 152 15.34 -2.90 -3.06
C ALA A 152 15.25 -4.26 -3.79
N THR A 153 14.04 -4.75 -4.04
CA THR A 153 13.74 -6.06 -4.63
C THR A 153 12.61 -5.90 -5.65
N TRP A 154 12.55 -6.82 -6.62
CA TRP A 154 11.49 -6.83 -7.62
C TRP A 154 10.09 -6.93 -6.98
N GLY A 155 9.94 -7.76 -5.96
CA GLY A 155 8.73 -7.96 -5.20
C GLY A 155 8.29 -6.70 -4.47
N GLN A 156 9.23 -5.94 -3.88
CA GLN A 156 8.91 -4.61 -3.32
C GLN A 156 8.40 -3.65 -4.40
N LEU A 157 9.05 -3.59 -5.56
CA LEU A 157 8.59 -2.74 -6.66
C LEU A 157 7.20 -3.16 -7.14
N CYS A 158 6.96 -4.46 -7.35
CA CYS A 158 5.65 -4.99 -7.70
C CYS A 158 4.57 -4.60 -6.69
N ARG A 159 4.87 -4.63 -5.39
CA ARG A 159 3.92 -4.25 -4.34
C ARG A 159 3.55 -2.79 -4.40
N LEU A 160 4.54 -1.90 -4.56
CA LEU A 160 4.26 -0.47 -4.71
C LEU A 160 3.39 -0.18 -5.94
N LEU A 161 3.66 -0.85 -7.07
CA LEU A 161 2.85 -0.72 -8.28
C LEU A 161 1.43 -1.28 -8.10
N ILE A 162 1.27 -2.43 -7.43
CA ILE A 162 -0.05 -2.99 -7.12
C ILE A 162 -0.85 -2.07 -6.21
N GLY A 163 -0.20 -1.43 -5.22
CA GLY A 163 -0.84 -0.40 -4.40
C GLY A 163 -1.41 0.74 -5.25
N ARG A 164 -0.64 1.26 -6.21
CA ARG A 164 -1.12 2.29 -7.14
C ARG A 164 -2.28 1.82 -8.03
N ALA A 165 -2.30 0.55 -8.44
CA ALA A 165 -3.45 0.00 -9.16
C ALA A 165 -4.71 -0.04 -8.30
N ALA A 166 -4.57 -0.34 -7.00
CA ALA A 166 -5.68 -0.28 -6.04
C ALA A 166 -6.13 1.16 -5.76
N ASP A 167 -5.27 2.17 -5.99
CA ASP A 167 -5.60 3.59 -5.91
C ASP A 167 -6.16 4.17 -7.23
N GLY A 168 -6.46 3.31 -8.21
CA GLY A 168 -7.09 3.71 -9.49
C GLY A 168 -6.13 4.08 -10.62
N VAL A 169 -4.83 3.81 -10.49
CA VAL A 169 -3.88 4.00 -11.60
C VAL A 169 -3.96 2.84 -12.59
N GLU A 170 -4.08 3.15 -13.88
CA GLU A 170 -4.26 2.15 -14.94
C GLU A 170 -3.15 1.07 -14.96
N ALA A 171 -3.55 -0.20 -15.03
CA ALA A 171 -2.61 -1.33 -15.01
C ALA A 171 -1.61 -1.30 -16.18
N ASP A 172 -2.06 -0.86 -17.37
CA ASP A 172 -1.21 -0.75 -18.55
C ASP A 172 -0.11 0.32 -18.38
N TYR A 173 -0.38 1.39 -17.62
CA TYR A 173 0.62 2.40 -17.29
C TYR A 173 1.66 1.86 -16.32
N LEU A 174 1.21 1.18 -15.26
CA LEU A 174 2.08 0.56 -14.25
C LEU A 174 2.96 -0.55 -14.85
N MET A 175 2.44 -1.31 -15.82
CA MET A 175 3.24 -2.29 -16.56
C MET A 175 4.33 -1.66 -17.42
N LYS A 176 4.16 -0.43 -17.93
CA LYS A 176 5.23 0.29 -18.63
C LYS A 176 6.36 0.65 -17.68
N VAL A 177 6.03 1.18 -16.50
CA VAL A 177 7.00 1.49 -15.42
C VAL A 177 7.76 0.22 -15.03
N ALA A 178 7.03 -0.87 -14.73
CA ALA A 178 7.62 -2.16 -14.37
C ALA A 178 8.59 -2.71 -15.42
N ARG A 179 8.24 -2.64 -16.71
CA ARG A 179 9.10 -3.13 -17.79
C ARG A 179 10.33 -2.26 -18.00
N GLN A 180 10.18 -0.94 -17.92
CA GLN A 180 11.30 -0.01 -18.03
C GLN A 180 12.31 -0.23 -16.90
N ASP A 181 11.82 -0.32 -15.67
CA ASP A 181 12.66 -0.41 -14.47
C ASP A 181 13.17 -1.84 -14.25
N GLY A 182 12.35 -2.85 -14.54
CA GLY A 182 12.77 -4.25 -14.51
C GLY A 182 13.92 -4.51 -15.48
N ALA A 183 13.85 -3.99 -16.71
CA ALA A 183 14.94 -4.13 -17.68
C ALA A 183 16.24 -3.44 -17.22
N ARG A 184 16.13 -2.32 -16.48
CA ARG A 184 17.27 -1.51 -16.07
C ARG A 184 17.90 -1.97 -14.75
N TYR A 185 17.08 -2.28 -13.75
CA TYR A 185 17.49 -2.52 -12.37
C TYR A 185 17.31 -3.97 -11.94
N CYS A 186 16.61 -4.79 -12.72
CA CYS A 186 16.37 -6.19 -12.41
C CYS A 186 16.70 -7.10 -13.60
N PRO A 187 17.97 -7.20 -14.04
CA PRO A 187 18.34 -7.95 -15.24
C PRO A 187 18.03 -9.46 -15.16
N HIS A 188 17.74 -9.97 -13.97
CA HIS A 188 17.38 -11.36 -13.71
C HIS A 188 15.87 -11.59 -13.61
N ALA A 189 15.04 -10.55 -13.76
CA ALA A 189 13.59 -10.71 -13.79
C ALA A 189 13.19 -11.63 -14.96
N ALA A 190 12.64 -12.79 -14.63
CA ALA A 190 12.19 -13.75 -15.61
C ALA A 190 10.85 -13.29 -16.24
N PRO A 191 10.56 -13.64 -17.52
CA PRO A 191 9.35 -13.22 -18.20
C PRO A 191 8.05 -13.52 -17.43
N HIS A 192 7.96 -14.69 -16.77
CA HIS A 192 6.76 -15.08 -16.02
C HIS A 192 6.46 -14.16 -14.83
N MET A 193 7.47 -13.45 -14.31
CA MET A 193 7.29 -12.50 -13.22
C MET A 193 6.53 -11.25 -13.68
N PHE A 194 6.71 -10.83 -14.93
CA PHE A 194 5.93 -9.76 -15.53
C PHE A 194 4.49 -10.19 -15.80
N ASP A 195 4.27 -11.44 -16.24
CA ASP A 195 2.92 -11.98 -16.46
C ASP A 195 2.13 -12.08 -15.14
N MET A 196 2.83 -12.50 -14.07
CA MET A 196 2.27 -12.51 -12.71
C MET A 196 1.92 -11.11 -12.22
N LEU A 197 2.81 -10.13 -12.43
CA LEU A 197 2.55 -8.74 -12.07
C LEU A 197 1.34 -8.19 -12.84
N GLU A 198 1.28 -8.40 -14.16
CA GLU A 198 0.15 -7.95 -14.98
C GLU A 198 -1.19 -8.50 -14.49
N THR A 199 -1.22 -9.80 -14.16
CA THR A 199 -2.42 -10.44 -13.61
C THR A 199 -2.89 -9.76 -12.33
N ARG A 200 -1.96 -9.46 -11.41
CA ARG A 200 -2.25 -8.82 -10.12
C ARG A 200 -2.66 -7.36 -10.28
N LEU A 201 -2.01 -6.62 -11.17
CA LEU A 201 -2.37 -5.22 -11.47
C LEU A 201 -3.80 -5.13 -12.01
N ARG A 202 -4.14 -5.98 -12.99
CA ARG A 202 -5.51 -6.02 -13.54
C ARG A 202 -6.53 -6.44 -12.50
N GLU A 203 -6.16 -7.27 -11.54
CA GLU A 203 -7.04 -7.64 -10.43
C GLU A 203 -7.29 -6.47 -9.47
N ALA A 204 -6.24 -5.77 -9.06
CA ALA A 204 -6.34 -4.59 -8.21
C ALA A 204 -7.16 -3.48 -8.88
N GLU A 205 -6.88 -3.18 -10.15
CA GLU A 205 -7.63 -2.21 -10.96
C GLU A 205 -9.12 -2.58 -11.06
N ARG A 206 -9.44 -3.87 -11.28
CA ARG A 206 -10.85 -4.32 -11.31
C ARG A 206 -11.55 -4.12 -9.97
N ARG A 207 -10.89 -4.36 -8.84
CA ARG A 207 -11.49 -4.16 -7.51
C ARG A 207 -11.88 -2.69 -7.32
N TYR A 208 -10.96 -1.77 -7.64
CA TYR A 208 -11.21 -0.33 -7.58
C TYR A 208 -12.45 0.10 -8.37
N TRP A 209 -12.54 -0.27 -9.66
CA TRP A 209 -13.66 0.16 -10.50
C TRP A 209 -14.99 -0.52 -10.17
N VAL A 210 -14.98 -1.75 -9.63
CA VAL A 210 -16.22 -2.42 -9.19
C VAL A 210 -16.77 -1.79 -7.90
N GLU A 211 -15.89 -1.37 -6.99
CA GLU A 211 -16.29 -0.67 -5.76
C GLU A 211 -16.89 0.70 -6.06
N ASP A 212 -16.30 1.46 -7.00
CA ASP A 212 -16.79 2.76 -7.45
C ASP A 212 -18.18 2.68 -8.14
N GLU A 213 -18.49 1.59 -8.86
CA GLU A 213 -19.82 1.36 -9.44
C GLU A 213 -20.91 1.04 -8.40
N THR A 214 -20.52 0.62 -7.18
CA THR A 214 -21.45 0.28 -6.09
C THR A 214 -21.60 1.38 -5.03
N GLY A 215 -20.68 2.35 -5.00
CA GLY A 215 -20.72 3.55 -4.16
C GLY A 215 -21.24 4.75 -4.94
N GLY A 216 -22.47 5.20 -4.65
CA GLY A 216 -23.15 6.23 -5.45
C GLY A 216 -22.39 7.56 -5.59
N ASP A 217 -22.48 8.11 -6.80
CA ASP A 217 -22.36 9.53 -7.19
C ASP A 217 -21.52 10.41 -6.23
N VAL A 218 -20.20 10.25 -6.28
CA VAL A 218 -19.29 11.33 -5.94
C VAL A 218 -18.63 11.80 -7.23
N MET A 219 -19.23 12.81 -7.87
CA MET A 219 -18.48 13.62 -8.82
C MET A 219 -17.30 14.26 -8.06
N SER A 220 -16.10 13.68 -8.17
CA SER A 220 -14.89 14.43 -7.87
C SER A 220 -14.54 15.25 -9.11
N ASP A 221 -14.79 16.55 -9.01
CA ASP A 221 -14.43 17.58 -10.00
C ASP A 221 -12.89 17.77 -10.15
N ASP A 222 -12.09 16.74 -9.87
CA ASP A 222 -10.62 16.82 -9.82
C ASP A 222 -9.95 16.60 -11.19
N ALA A 223 -10.72 16.15 -12.18
CA ALA A 223 -10.25 16.05 -13.57
C ALA A 223 -10.04 17.43 -14.24
N SER A 224 -10.47 18.52 -13.60
CA SER A 224 -10.44 19.88 -14.17
C SER A 224 -9.16 20.66 -13.87
N LEU A 225 -8.38 20.29 -12.84
CA LEU A 225 -7.17 21.01 -12.42
C LEU A 225 -5.87 20.53 -13.09
N ARG A 226 -5.87 19.39 -13.80
CA ARG A 226 -4.68 18.80 -14.46
C ARG A 226 -4.22 19.50 -15.76
N ARG A 227 -4.58 20.76 -15.98
CA ARG A 227 -4.23 21.52 -17.21
C ARG A 227 -3.46 22.80 -16.92
N SER A 228 -2.24 22.71 -16.38
CA SER A 228 -1.27 23.81 -16.60
C SER A 228 0.22 23.49 -16.44
N CYS A 229 0.64 22.22 -16.42
CA CYS A 229 2.05 21.89 -16.60
C CYS A 229 2.20 21.09 -17.89
N ASP A 230 2.72 21.77 -18.91
CA ASP A 230 2.94 21.27 -20.25
C ASP A 230 3.68 19.91 -20.22
N GLN A 231 3.10 18.87 -20.82
CA GLN A 231 3.72 17.53 -20.96
C GLN A 231 5.12 17.56 -21.60
N GLY A 232 5.50 18.69 -22.23
CA GLY A 232 6.85 18.93 -22.74
C GLY A 232 7.92 19.05 -21.65
N PHE A 233 7.58 19.49 -20.43
CA PHE A 233 8.55 19.69 -19.35
C PHE A 233 8.94 18.39 -18.65
N VAL A 234 8.00 17.46 -18.44
CA VAL A 234 8.27 16.13 -17.87
C VAL A 234 9.20 15.32 -18.79
N ARG A 235 9.00 15.42 -20.11
CA ARG A 235 9.91 14.80 -21.08
C ARG A 235 11.30 15.43 -21.06
N ALA A 236 11.40 16.75 -20.94
CA ALA A 236 12.68 17.45 -20.83
C ALA A 236 13.42 17.13 -19.51
N ALA A 237 12.70 17.00 -18.39
CA ALA A 237 13.27 16.61 -17.10
C ALA A 237 13.75 15.15 -17.10
N LEU A 238 13.02 14.24 -17.75
CA LEU A 238 13.43 12.85 -17.95
C LEU A 238 14.64 12.74 -18.90
N GLU A 239 14.68 13.53 -19.98
CA GLU A 239 15.82 13.60 -20.91
C GLU A 239 17.06 14.24 -20.25
N GLU A 240 16.88 15.26 -19.41
CA GLU A 240 17.95 15.92 -18.67
C GLU A 240 18.48 15.06 -17.51
N HIS A 241 17.62 14.30 -16.82
CA HIS A 241 18.04 13.32 -15.83
C HIS A 241 18.81 12.16 -16.49
N ALA A 242 18.37 11.69 -17.66
CA ALA A 242 19.10 10.69 -18.44
C ALA A 242 20.46 11.20 -18.92
N ALA A 243 20.56 12.48 -19.31
CA ALA A 243 21.82 13.10 -19.72
C ALA A 243 22.81 13.32 -18.55
N ARG A 244 22.31 13.60 -17.35
CA ARG A 244 23.14 13.77 -16.14
C ARG A 244 23.62 12.45 -15.54
N THR A 245 22.89 11.36 -15.76
CA THR A 245 23.24 10.03 -15.25
C THR A 245 24.11 9.21 -16.22
N ASN A 246 24.33 9.67 -17.45
CA ASN A 246 25.14 8.95 -18.44
C ASN A 246 25.93 9.91 -19.38
N PRO A 247 27.11 10.42 -19.00
CA PRO A 247 27.87 11.38 -19.81
C PRO A 247 28.67 10.73 -20.96
N GLY A 248 28.25 9.56 -21.47
CA GLY A 248 29.06 8.80 -22.43
C GLY A 248 28.29 7.77 -23.25
N LEU A 249 27.34 8.24 -24.07
CA LEU A 249 26.91 7.60 -25.31
C LEU A 249 26.77 8.67 -26.40
#